data_AF-A0A158DV45-F1
#
_entry.id   AF-A0A158DV45-F1
#
_cell.length_a   1.000
_cell.length_b   1.000
_cell.length_c   1.000
_cell.angle_alpha   90.00
_cell.angle_beta   90.00
_cell.angle_gamma   90.00
#
_symmetry.space_group_name_H-M   'P 1'
#
loop_
_entity.id
_entity.type
_entity.pdbx_description
1 polymer ?
#
loop_
_entity_poly.entity_id
_entity_poly.type
_entity_poly.pdbx_seq_one_letter_code
_entity_poly.pdbx_strand_id
1 'polypeptide(L)'
;MSLTVTIIAKLSGADPHTAQRAYDVAGAFDGELKAPVPEEFTYGAGARCYAFATIAQTKPALFWGGLVAIVAVPVLMLVKVLHG
;
A
#
# COMPACT_ATOMS: atom_id res chain seq x y z
N MET A 1 10.18 -12.82 2.08
CA MET A 1 9.58 -11.51 1.77
C MET A 1 8.43 -11.73 0.80
N SER A 2 7.23 -11.23 1.11
CA SER A 2 6.08 -11.34 0.20
C SER A 2 6.15 -10.29 -0.92
N LEU A 3 5.44 -10.55 -2.03
CA LEU A 3 5.30 -9.58 -3.12
C LEU A 3 4.66 -8.29 -2.63
N THR A 4 3.63 -8.39 -1.78
CA THR A 4 2.93 -7.26 -1.17
C THR A 4 3.88 -6.35 -0.41
N VAL A 5 4.73 -6.90 0.46
CA VAL A 5 5.73 -6.14 1.23
C VAL A 5 6.72 -5.42 0.32
N THR A 6 7.17 -6.10 -0.74
CA THR A 6 8.08 -5.49 -1.73
C THR A 6 7.43 -4.29 -2.44
N ILE A 7 6.17 -4.43 -2.85
CA ILE A 7 5.42 -3.34 -3.49
C ILE A 7 5.21 -2.18 -2.52
N ILE A 8 4.81 -2.47 -1.28
CA ILE A 8 4.62 -1.45 -0.24
C ILE A 8 5.91 -0.67 0.02
N ALA A 9 7.06 -1.35 0.14
CA ALA A 9 8.35 -0.71 0.33
C ALA A 9 8.65 0.28 -0.81
N LYS A 10 8.45 -0.15 -2.07
CA LYS A 10 8.67 0.71 -3.24
C LYS A 10 7.73 1.90 -3.30
N LEU A 11 6.43 1.71 -3.06
CA LEU A 11 5.44 2.79 -3.14
C LEU A 11 5.60 3.82 -2.01
N SER A 12 6.02 3.37 -0.83
CA SER A 12 6.21 4.24 0.34
C SER A 12 7.57 4.94 0.36
N GLY A 13 8.55 4.43 -0.38
CA GLY A 13 9.95 4.84 -0.30
C GLY A 13 10.64 4.41 0.99
N ALA A 14 10.11 3.39 1.67
CA ALA A 14 10.69 2.82 2.89
C ALA A 14 11.58 1.60 2.57
N ASP A 15 12.45 1.25 3.51
CA ASP A 15 13.26 0.03 3.43
C ASP A 15 12.37 -1.24 3.54
N PRO A 16 12.70 -2.36 2.84
CA PRO A 16 11.93 -3.60 2.92
C PRO A 16 11.72 -4.14 4.35
N HIS A 17 12.67 -3.93 5.26
CA HIS A 17 12.52 -4.33 6.66
C HIS A 17 11.46 -3.48 7.38
N THR A 18 11.44 -2.17 7.13
CA THR A 18 10.40 -1.27 7.65
C THR A 18 9.03 -1.67 7.09
N ALA A 19 8.95 -2.05 5.82
CA ALA A 19 7.72 -2.49 5.19
C ALA A 19 7.20 -3.82 5.71
N GLN A 20 8.08 -4.78 5.94
CA GLN A 20 7.72 -6.05 6.57
C GLN A 20 7.17 -5.81 7.97
N ARG A 21 7.88 -5.00 8.77
CA ARG A 21 7.43 -4.69 10.13
C ARG A 21 6.08 -3.99 10.14
N ALA A 22 5.87 -3.01 9.25
CA ALA A 22 4.58 -2.33 9.11
C ALA A 22 3.45 -3.31 8.73
N TYR A 23 3.74 -4.27 7.84
CA TYR A 23 2.79 -5.29 7.40
C TYR A 23 2.41 -6.28 8.51
N ASP A 24 3.40 -6.71 9.28
CA ASP A 24 3.20 -7.61 10.42
C ASP A 24 2.41 -6.91 11.54
N VAL A 25 2.76 -5.66 11.86
CA VAL A 25 2.03 -4.85 12.86
C VAL A 25 0.61 -4.57 12.40
N ALA A 26 0.38 -4.21 11.14
CA ALA A 26 -0.97 -4.01 10.61
C ALA A 26 -1.80 -5.30 10.63
N GLY A 27 -1.16 -6.46 10.46
CA GLY A 27 -1.81 -7.77 10.57
C GLY A 27 -2.19 -8.14 12.01
N ALA A 28 -1.37 -7.74 12.99
CA ALA A 28 -1.61 -8.05 14.40
C ALA A 28 -2.89 -7.44 14.98
N PHE A 29 -3.45 -6.41 14.34
CA PHE A 29 -4.70 -5.77 14.76
C PHE A 29 -5.95 -6.39 14.12
N ASP A 30 -5.85 -7.48 13.35
CA ASP A 30 -6.98 -8.20 12.74
C ASP A 30 -8.01 -7.31 12.00
N GLY A 31 -7.53 -6.20 11.45
CA GLY A 31 -8.36 -5.24 10.73
C GLY A 31 -9.07 -4.18 11.58
N GLU A 32 -8.66 -4.01 12.84
CA GLU A 32 -9.15 -2.96 13.72
C GLU A 32 -8.62 -1.58 13.29
N LEU A 33 -9.39 -0.89 12.44
CA LEU A 33 -9.01 0.41 11.86
C LEU A 33 -8.85 1.55 12.87
N LYS A 34 -9.31 1.37 14.11
CA LYS A 34 -9.22 2.37 15.18
C LYS A 34 -8.05 2.13 16.14
N ALA A 35 -7.25 1.09 15.90
CA ALA A 35 -6.05 0.85 16.68
C ALA A 35 -5.11 2.08 16.59
N PRO A 36 -4.49 2.48 17.70
CA PRO A 36 -3.54 3.59 17.69
C PRO A 36 -2.38 3.26 16.74
N VAL A 37 -2.03 4.22 15.88
CA VAL A 37 -0.88 4.09 14.98
C VAL A 37 0.40 4.12 15.84
N PRO A 38 1.30 3.13 15.73
CA PRO A 38 2.57 3.15 16.45
C PRO A 38 3.39 4.40 16.12
N GLU A 39 4.06 5.00 17.12
CA GLU A 39 4.80 6.27 16.95
C GLU A 39 5.84 6.22 15.82
N GLU A 40 6.44 5.06 15.59
CA GLU A 40 7.42 4.83 14.53
C GLU A 40 6.85 4.99 13.11
N PHE A 41 5.52 4.93 12.95
CA PHE A 41 4.81 5.10 11.69
C PHE A 41 4.01 6.40 11.63
N THR A 42 4.23 7.35 12.53
CA THR A 42 3.46 8.61 12.53
C THR A 42 3.87 9.54 11.39
N TYR A 43 5.14 9.50 10.95
CA TYR A 43 5.67 10.48 10.00
C TYR A 43 6.45 9.86 8.83
N GLY A 44 6.57 10.63 7.75
CA GLY A 44 7.45 10.34 6.61
C GLY A 44 7.11 9.08 5.83
N ALA A 45 8.15 8.39 5.35
CA ALA A 45 8.01 7.15 4.58
C ALA A 45 7.37 6.03 5.41
N GLY A 46 7.65 5.97 6.72
CA GLY A 46 7.05 5.01 7.65
C GLY A 46 5.54 5.13 7.71
N ALA A 47 5.00 6.35 7.75
CA ALA A 47 3.56 6.59 7.75
C ALA A 47 2.87 6.08 6.48
N ARG A 48 3.43 6.38 5.31
CA ARG A 48 2.90 5.87 4.02
C ARG A 48 2.96 4.34 3.99
N CYS A 49 4.07 3.79 4.47
CA CYS A 49 4.29 2.36 4.52
C CYS A 49 3.23 1.64 5.38
N TYR A 50 2.96 2.16 6.57
CA TYR A 50 1.93 1.62 7.47
C TYR A 50 0.51 1.79 6.93
N ALA A 51 0.22 2.91 6.27
CA ALA A 51 -1.06 3.10 5.60
C ALA A 51 -1.29 2.06 4.50
N PHE A 52 -0.31 1.84 3.61
CA PHE A 52 -0.41 0.82 2.56
C PHE A 52 -0.51 -0.60 3.13
N ALA A 53 0.26 -0.91 4.17
CA ALA A 53 0.17 -2.19 4.89
C ALA A 53 -1.23 -2.42 5.47
N THR A 54 -1.81 -1.42 6.13
CA THR A 54 -3.16 -1.48 6.69
C THR A 54 -4.21 -1.70 5.61
N ILE A 55 -4.11 -1.00 4.47
CA ILE A 55 -5.05 -1.19 3.34
C ILE A 55 -4.88 -2.60 2.76
N ALA A 56 -3.66 -3.08 2.58
CA ALA A 56 -3.38 -4.40 2.04
C ALA A 56 -3.94 -5.53 2.93
N GLN A 57 -3.88 -5.37 4.26
CA GLN A 57 -4.40 -6.35 5.22
C GLN A 57 -5.93 -6.26 5.36
N THR A 58 -6.49 -5.05 5.45
CA THR A 58 -7.93 -4.88 5.74
C THR A 58 -8.82 -4.93 4.51
N LYS A 59 -8.31 -4.46 3.36
CA LYS A 59 -9.06 -4.32 2.11
C LYS A 59 -8.17 -4.67 0.91
N PRO A 60 -7.74 -5.94 0.77
CA PRO A 60 -6.82 -6.36 -0.29
C PRO A 60 -7.34 -6.04 -1.69
N ALA A 61 -8.66 -6.11 -1.91
CA ALA A 61 -9.29 -5.74 -3.17
C ALA A 61 -9.06 -4.27 -3.54
N LEU A 62 -9.09 -3.35 -2.57
CA LEU A 62 -8.80 -1.93 -2.83
C LEU A 62 -7.31 -1.69 -3.07
N PHE A 63 -6.43 -2.38 -2.35
CA PHE A 63 -4.99 -2.27 -2.57
C PHE A 63 -4.60 -2.68 -4.00
N TRP A 64 -4.99 -3.89 -4.41
CA TRP A 64 -4.68 -4.40 -5.75
C TRP A 64 -5.46 -3.68 -6.85
N GLY A 65 -6.73 -3.35 -6.60
CA GLY A 65 -7.55 -2.57 -7.53
C GLY A 65 -6.94 -1.18 -7.79
N GLY A 66 -6.46 -0.50 -6.74
CA GLY A 66 -5.74 0.77 -6.87
C GLY A 66 -4.45 0.63 -7.68
N LEU A 67 -3.68 -0.44 -7.45
CA LEU A 67 -2.46 -0.73 -8.21
C LEU A 67 -2.76 -0.92 -9.71
N VAL A 68 -3.79 -1.70 -10.04
CA VAL A 68 -4.22 -1.90 -11.42
C VAL A 68 -4.69 -0.59 -12.04
N ALA A 69 -5.45 0.22 -11.30
CA ALA A 69 -5.94 1.51 -11.79
C ALA A 69 -4.81 2.48 -12.16
N ILE A 70 -3.69 2.48 -11.43
CA ILE A 70 -2.51 3.31 -11.74
C ILE A 70 -1.99 3.04 -13.16
N VAL A 71 -2.09 1.80 -13.66
CA VAL A 71 -1.66 1.43 -15.02
C VAL A 71 -2.82 1.51 -16.03
N ALA A 72 -4.00 1.03 -15.65
CA ALA A 72 -5.15 0.97 -16.54
C ALA A 72 -5.64 2.36 -16.96
N VAL A 73 -5.71 3.32 -16.04
CA VAL A 73 -6.18 4.68 -16.34
C VAL A 73 -5.35 5.37 -17.42
N PRO A 74 -4.00 5.46 -17.33
CA PRO A 74 -3.21 6.09 -18.38
C PRO A 74 -3.27 5.32 -19.70
N VAL A 75 -3.34 3.97 -19.67
CA VAL A 75 -3.51 3.17 -20.88
C VAL A 75 -4.85 3.46 -21.56
N LEU A 76 -5.95 3.50 -20.81
CA LEU A 76 -7.28 3.80 -21.35
C LEU A 76 -7.34 5.23 -21.89
N MET A 77 -6.70 6.20 -21.22
CA MET A 77 -6.57 7.57 -21.73
C MET A 77 -5.82 7.59 -23.07
N LEU A 78 -4.69 6.87 -23.19
CA LEU A 78 -3.92 6.79 -24.43
C LEU A 78 -4.75 6.15 -25.55
N VAL A 79 -5.42 5.03 -25.27
CA VAL A 79 -6.31 4.36 -26.23
C VAL A 79 -7.42 5.30 -26.71
N LYS A 80 -8.01 6.07 -25.80
CA LYS A 80 -9.05 7.05 -26.12
C LYS A 80 -8.52 8.18 -27.01
N VAL A 81 -7.28 8.65 -26.80
CA VAL A 81 -6.65 9.68 -27.64
C VAL A 81 -6.27 9.13 -29.02
N LEU A 82 -5.90 7.85 -29.13
CA LEU A 82 -5.51 7.24 -30.40
C LEU A 82 -6.70 6.83 -31.29
N HIS A 83 -7.87 6.55 -30.69
CA HIS A 83 -9.07 6.12 -31.40
C HIS A 83 -10.20 7.16 -31.40
N GLY A 84 -9.96 8.34 -30.84
CA GLY A 84 -10.90 9.48 -30.83
C GLY A 84 -10.42 10.58 -31.76
#